data_AF-A0A2P8CHN5-F1
#
_entry.id   AF-A0A2P8CHN5-F1
#
_cell.length_a   1.000
_cell.length_b   1.000
_cell.length_c   1.000
_cell.angle_alpha   90.00
_cell.angle_beta   90.00
_cell.angle_gamma   90.00
#
_symmetry.space_group_name_H-M   'P 1'
#
loop_
_entity.id
_entity.type
_entity.pdbx_description
1 polymer ?
#
loop_
_entity_poly.entity_id
_entity_poly.type
_entity_poly.pdbx_seq_one_letter_code
_entity_poly.pdbx_strand_id
1 'polypeptide(L)'
;MIYKQIDIRYEAILDGYRKIIKNATEVTCIRNRLAPFGYDEAHLQKGLALCEEVDELLNQQRSESEEKDKTIRTYLELKEIADLHFRRVRKIAQYVFRRDLANWQALRLGLMVPERIDRWQNFVTLFYEALLEHPMWRKPLEPFGYTHEVINQLYQQLNELKNLQAAMLTEDGVFPKSLLRLNAKLEKLKNWCNDLSELVPLLCEEDDNHYIENIIRIEEA
;
A
#
# COMPACT_ATOMS: atom_id res chain seq x y z
N MET A 1 -16.82 4.04 9.46
CA MET A 1 -16.28 3.29 8.29
C MET A 1 -16.15 1.86 8.75
N ILE A 2 -17.03 0.96 8.28
CA ILE A 2 -17.02 -0.47 8.63
C ILE A 2 -15.86 -1.14 7.87
N TYR A 3 -15.26 -2.19 8.43
CA TYR A 3 -14.30 -3.03 7.73
C TYR A 3 -14.90 -3.47 6.38
N LYS A 4 -14.13 -3.26 5.31
CA LYS A 4 -14.42 -3.80 3.99
C LYS A 4 -13.25 -4.69 3.63
N GLN A 5 -13.57 -5.86 3.09
CA GLN A 5 -12.57 -6.74 2.49
C GLN A 5 -12.00 -6.04 1.25
N ILE A 6 -10.69 -5.97 1.16
CA ILE A 6 -10.00 -5.43 -0.02
C ILE A 6 -9.66 -6.63 -0.89
N ASP A 7 -10.32 -6.74 -2.04
CA ASP A 7 -10.00 -7.70 -3.09
C ASP A 7 -9.62 -6.90 -4.34
N ILE A 8 -8.31 -6.75 -4.58
CA ILE A 8 -7.80 -5.96 -5.69
C ILE A 8 -6.75 -6.80 -6.42
N ARG A 9 -6.99 -6.97 -7.72
CA ARG A 9 -6.02 -7.60 -8.63
C ARG A 9 -4.85 -6.68 -8.90
N TYR A 10 -3.71 -7.27 -9.20
CA TYR A 10 -2.48 -6.53 -9.45
C TYR A 10 -2.63 -5.53 -10.60
N GLU A 11 -3.34 -5.92 -11.66
CA GLU A 11 -3.62 -5.04 -12.79
C GLU A 11 -4.46 -3.82 -12.38
N ALA A 12 -5.42 -4.00 -11.46
CA ALA A 12 -6.25 -2.90 -10.96
C ALA A 12 -5.46 -1.92 -10.08
N ILE A 13 -4.44 -2.38 -9.34
CA ILE A 13 -3.53 -1.52 -8.57
C ILE A 13 -2.75 -0.59 -9.51
N LEU A 14 -2.18 -1.15 -10.58
CA LEU A 14 -1.41 -0.37 -11.56
C LEU A 14 -2.29 0.61 -12.33
N ASP A 15 -3.50 0.19 -12.71
CA ASP A 15 -4.45 1.09 -13.34
C ASP A 15 -4.88 2.22 -12.40
N GLY A 16 -4.99 1.93 -11.10
CA GLY A 16 -5.17 2.95 -10.05
C GLY A 16 -4.03 3.97 -10.05
N TYR A 17 -2.77 3.53 -9.98
CA TYR A 17 -1.62 4.44 -10.03
C TYR A 17 -1.57 5.28 -11.32
N ARG A 18 -1.86 4.66 -12.48
CA ARG A 18 -1.95 5.39 -13.75
C ARG A 18 -3.04 6.45 -13.73
N LYS A 19 -4.22 6.13 -13.21
CA LYS A 19 -5.33 7.09 -13.07
C LYS A 19 -4.90 8.28 -12.22
N ILE A 20 -4.23 8.04 -11.09
CA ILE A 20 -3.70 9.10 -10.20
C ILE A 20 -2.77 10.05 -10.95
N ILE A 21 -1.75 9.50 -11.63
CA ILE A 21 -0.77 10.30 -12.39
C ILE A 21 -1.45 11.06 -13.54
N LYS A 22 -2.33 10.39 -14.28
CA LYS A 22 -3.04 10.96 -15.42
C LYS A 22 -3.93 12.14 -14.97
N ASN A 23 -4.69 11.96 -13.89
CA ASN A 23 -5.54 13.01 -13.34
C ASN A 23 -4.72 14.20 -12.84
N ALA A 24 -3.57 13.97 -12.19
CA ALA A 24 -2.67 15.04 -11.80
C ALA A 24 -2.09 15.83 -13.00
N THR A 25 -1.94 15.18 -14.16
CA THR A 25 -1.39 15.77 -15.39
C THR A 25 -2.45 16.51 -16.21
N GLU A 26 -3.63 15.92 -16.37
CA GLU A 26 -4.67 16.43 -17.27
C GLU A 26 -5.57 17.49 -16.61
N VAL A 27 -5.80 17.38 -15.30
CA VAL A 27 -6.68 18.33 -14.60
C VAL A 27 -5.90 19.61 -14.30
N THR A 28 -6.15 20.64 -15.13
CA THR A 28 -5.38 21.89 -15.11
C THR A 28 -5.37 22.60 -13.75
N CYS A 29 -6.49 22.60 -13.00
CA CYS A 29 -6.53 23.23 -11.68
C CYS A 29 -5.63 22.49 -10.67
N ILE A 30 -5.60 21.16 -10.69
CA ILE A 30 -4.75 20.34 -9.83
C ILE A 30 -3.28 20.53 -10.22
N ARG A 31 -2.95 20.40 -11.50
CA ARG A 31 -1.58 20.59 -12.01
C ARG A 31 -1.00 21.94 -11.61
N ASN A 32 -1.78 23.02 -11.76
CA ASN A 32 -1.32 24.37 -11.40
C ASN A 32 -1.06 24.53 -9.90
N ARG A 33 -1.83 23.85 -9.05
CA ARG A 33 -1.65 23.85 -7.59
C ARG A 33 -0.49 22.98 -7.14
N LEU A 34 -0.19 21.92 -7.87
CA LEU A 34 0.91 20.99 -7.62
C LEU A 34 2.29 21.58 -7.99
N ALA A 35 2.37 22.40 -9.05
CA ALA A 35 3.63 22.94 -9.56
C ALA A 35 4.50 23.67 -8.52
N PRO A 36 3.97 24.53 -7.62
CA PRO A 36 4.76 25.16 -6.55
C PRO A 36 5.41 24.18 -5.57
N PHE A 37 4.91 22.94 -5.48
CA PHE A 37 5.41 21.89 -4.60
C PHE A 37 6.39 20.93 -5.29
N GLY A 38 6.85 21.27 -6.50
CA GLY A 38 7.84 20.50 -7.25
C GLY A 38 7.25 19.43 -8.17
N TYR A 39 5.92 19.39 -8.30
CA TYR A 39 5.19 18.54 -9.25
C TYR A 39 4.90 19.33 -10.54
N ASP A 40 5.96 19.78 -11.21
CA ASP A 40 5.88 20.40 -12.53
C ASP A 40 5.66 19.34 -13.64
N GLU A 41 5.49 19.80 -14.88
CA GLU A 41 5.28 18.90 -16.02
C GLU A 41 6.40 17.85 -16.13
N ALA A 42 7.66 18.24 -15.94
CA ALA A 42 8.78 17.31 -16.01
C ALA A 42 8.72 16.26 -14.89
N HIS A 43 8.25 16.62 -13.69
CA HIS A 43 8.05 15.70 -12.59
C HIS A 43 6.87 14.74 -12.83
N LEU A 44 5.76 15.23 -13.38
CA LEU A 44 4.60 14.40 -13.71
C LEU A 44 4.92 13.38 -14.81
N GLN A 45 5.69 13.78 -15.82
CA GLN A 45 6.20 12.86 -16.86
C GLN A 45 7.09 11.75 -16.28
N LYS A 46 7.83 11.99 -15.19
CA LYS A 46 8.57 10.92 -14.50
C LYS A 46 7.64 9.89 -13.87
N GLY A 47 6.47 10.31 -13.37
CA GLY A 47 5.44 9.40 -12.87
C GLY A 47 4.94 8.46 -13.97
N LEU A 48 4.64 9.01 -15.15
CA LEU A 48 4.22 8.23 -16.32
C LEU A 48 5.31 7.24 -16.78
N ALA A 49 6.56 7.69 -16.85
CA ALA A 49 7.68 6.82 -17.20
C ALA A 49 7.87 5.67 -16.19
N LEU A 50 7.60 5.89 -14.90
CA LEU A 50 7.62 4.81 -13.90
C LEU A 50 6.55 3.75 -14.17
N CYS A 51 5.35 4.13 -14.64
CA CYS A 51 4.33 3.16 -15.05
C CYS A 51 4.83 2.32 -16.23
N GLU A 52 5.36 2.94 -17.27
CA GLU A 52 5.87 2.25 -18.46
C GLU A 52 7.00 1.27 -18.11
N GLU A 53 7.96 1.68 -17.28
CA GLU A 53 9.04 0.79 -16.82
C GLU A 53 8.52 -0.42 -16.04
N VAL A 54 7.47 -0.24 -15.23
CA VAL A 54 6.84 -1.34 -14.49
C VAL A 54 6.17 -2.31 -15.47
N ASP A 55 5.48 -1.81 -16.49
CA ASP A 55 4.85 -2.65 -17.53
C ASP A 55 5.88 -3.46 -18.32
N GLU A 56 6.98 -2.83 -18.71
CA GLU A 56 8.08 -3.51 -19.40
C GLU A 56 8.65 -4.65 -18.54
N LEU A 57 8.89 -4.39 -17.24
CA LEU A 57 9.39 -5.40 -16.33
C LEU A 57 8.40 -6.54 -16.13
N LEU A 58 7.10 -6.26 -16.10
CA LEU A 58 6.07 -7.29 -16.01
C LEU A 58 5.99 -8.13 -17.28
N ASN A 59 6.06 -7.49 -18.44
CA ASN A 59 6.09 -8.19 -19.72
C ASN A 59 7.34 -9.06 -19.86
N GLN A 60 8.50 -8.59 -19.36
CA GLN A 60 9.73 -9.37 -19.27
C GLN A 60 9.65 -10.50 -18.23
N GLN A 61 8.81 -10.34 -17.20
CA GLN A 61 8.57 -11.39 -16.19
C GLN A 61 7.59 -12.46 -16.65
N ARG A 62 6.82 -12.23 -17.71
CA ARG A 62 6.04 -13.31 -18.35
C ARG A 62 7.00 -14.36 -18.88
N SER A 63 7.22 -15.39 -18.09
CA SER A 63 8.19 -16.47 -18.35
C SER A 63 7.50 -17.70 -18.92
N GLU A 64 8.27 -18.72 -19.28
CA GLU A 64 7.80 -19.98 -19.89
C GLU A 64 6.85 -20.83 -19.00
N SER A 65 6.62 -20.42 -17.74
CA SER A 65 5.82 -21.18 -16.77
C SER A 65 4.72 -20.30 -16.15
N GLU A 66 3.48 -20.55 -16.56
CA GLU A 66 2.27 -19.89 -16.03
C GLU A 66 2.15 -19.97 -14.50
N GLU A 67 2.69 -21.05 -13.90
CA GLU A 67 2.64 -21.27 -12.46
C GLU A 67 3.54 -20.29 -11.69
N LYS A 68 4.76 -20.03 -12.18
CA LYS A 68 5.68 -19.05 -11.57
C LYS A 68 5.13 -17.63 -11.69
N ASP A 69 4.58 -17.31 -12.85
CA ASP A 69 3.93 -16.02 -13.09
C ASP A 69 2.76 -15.80 -12.14
N LYS A 70 1.94 -16.85 -11.91
CA LYS A 70 0.82 -16.80 -10.96
C LYS A 70 1.29 -16.56 -9.53
N THR A 71 2.31 -17.28 -9.05
CA THR A 71 2.85 -17.09 -7.69
C THR A 71 3.37 -15.66 -7.48
N ILE A 72 4.08 -15.10 -8.46
CA ILE A 72 4.59 -13.72 -8.39
C ILE A 72 3.44 -12.72 -8.34
N ARG A 73 2.43 -12.86 -9.20
CA ARG A 73 1.26 -11.97 -9.19
C ARG A 73 0.52 -12.04 -7.85
N THR A 74 0.20 -13.24 -7.38
CA THR A 74 -0.48 -13.42 -6.08
C THR A 74 0.34 -12.84 -4.93
N TYR A 75 1.67 -12.96 -4.96
CA TYR A 75 2.52 -12.31 -3.97
C TYR A 75 2.42 -10.78 -4.02
N LEU A 76 2.47 -10.17 -5.20
CA LEU A 76 2.37 -8.71 -5.35
C LEU A 76 1.00 -8.19 -4.92
N GLU A 77 -0.08 -8.91 -5.27
CA GLU A 77 -1.45 -8.61 -4.84
C GLU A 77 -1.57 -8.65 -3.32
N LEU A 78 -1.16 -9.77 -2.72
CA LEU A 78 -1.28 -9.97 -1.29
C LEU A 78 -0.41 -8.99 -0.50
N LYS A 79 0.77 -8.62 -1.03
CA LYS A 79 1.61 -7.57 -0.45
C LYS A 79 0.86 -6.24 -0.39
N GLU A 80 0.22 -5.84 -1.49
CA GLU A 80 -0.48 -4.56 -1.54
C GLU A 80 -1.73 -4.57 -0.66
N ILE A 81 -2.53 -5.64 -0.71
CA ILE A 81 -3.71 -5.82 0.13
C ILE A 81 -3.33 -5.76 1.62
N ALA A 82 -2.26 -6.48 2.01
CA ALA A 82 -1.77 -6.47 3.39
C ALA A 82 -1.32 -5.07 3.83
N ASP A 83 -0.65 -4.32 2.96
CA ASP A 83 -0.23 -2.95 3.26
C ASP A 83 -1.39 -1.96 3.36
N LEU A 84 -2.37 -2.03 2.46
CA LEU A 84 -3.57 -1.21 2.53
C LEU A 84 -4.35 -1.47 3.84
N HIS A 85 -4.56 -2.75 4.18
CA HIS A 85 -5.21 -3.11 5.43
C HIS A 85 -4.43 -2.63 6.64
N PHE A 86 -3.11 -2.86 6.67
CA PHE A 86 -2.26 -2.41 7.77
C PHE A 86 -2.30 -0.89 7.95
N ARG A 87 -2.13 -0.10 6.87
CA ARG A 87 -2.22 1.37 6.93
C ARG A 87 -3.55 1.83 7.51
N ARG A 88 -4.66 1.21 7.08
CA ARG A 88 -6.00 1.57 7.54
C ARG A 88 -6.19 1.24 9.03
N VAL A 89 -5.82 0.02 9.46
CA VAL A 89 -5.91 -0.39 10.87
C VAL A 89 -5.02 0.52 11.73
N ARG A 90 -3.79 0.78 11.29
CA ARG A 90 -2.84 1.63 12.01
C ARG A 90 -3.34 3.06 12.13
N LYS A 91 -3.91 3.65 11.08
CA LYS A 91 -4.49 5.01 11.11
C LYS A 91 -5.65 5.10 12.11
N ILE A 92 -6.47 4.06 12.19
CA ILE A 92 -7.56 3.98 13.17
C ILE A 92 -7.02 3.80 14.58
N ALA A 93 -6.02 2.93 14.78
CA ALA A 93 -5.35 2.77 16.05
C ALA A 93 -4.71 4.09 16.51
N GLN A 94 -4.03 4.82 15.63
CA GLN A 94 -3.53 6.17 15.90
C GLN A 94 -4.65 7.08 16.37
N TYR A 95 -5.77 7.15 15.64
CA TYR A 95 -6.91 7.95 16.07
C TYR A 95 -7.40 7.54 17.48
N VAL A 96 -7.61 6.25 17.72
CA VAL A 96 -8.15 5.72 18.98
C VAL A 96 -7.22 6.00 20.16
N PHE A 97 -5.92 5.78 20.00
CA PHE A 97 -4.92 5.91 21.08
C PHE A 97 -4.24 7.28 21.14
N ARG A 98 -4.69 8.28 20.36
CA ARG A 98 -4.04 9.62 20.27
C ARG A 98 -3.86 10.37 21.59
N ARG A 99 -4.66 10.04 22.62
CA ARG A 99 -4.58 10.64 23.97
C ARG A 99 -3.97 9.71 25.02
N ASP A 100 -3.61 8.50 24.62
CA ASP A 100 -3.05 7.48 25.50
C ASP A 100 -1.63 7.16 25.05
N LEU A 101 -0.68 7.94 25.57
CA LEU A 101 0.72 7.85 25.17
C LEU A 101 1.33 6.47 25.49
N ALA A 102 0.89 5.83 26.56
CA ALA A 102 1.39 4.52 26.96
C ALA A 102 1.01 3.45 25.92
N ASN A 103 -0.28 3.38 25.55
CA ASN A 103 -0.75 2.44 24.53
C ASN A 103 -0.24 2.82 23.13
N TRP A 104 -0.08 4.11 22.84
CA TRP A 104 0.51 4.60 21.60
C TRP A 104 1.94 4.09 21.39
N GLN A 105 2.77 4.17 22.44
CA GLN A 105 4.15 3.69 22.42
C GLN A 105 4.22 2.16 22.37
N ALA A 106 3.39 1.48 23.17
CA ALA A 106 3.35 0.02 23.21
C ALA A 106 3.02 -0.60 21.83
N LEU A 107 2.05 -0.01 21.12
CA LEU A 107 1.67 -0.41 19.75
C LEU A 107 2.56 0.20 18.67
N ARG A 108 3.64 0.94 19.04
CA ARG A 108 4.61 1.55 18.12
C ARG A 108 3.97 2.46 17.08
N LEU A 109 2.86 3.11 17.41
CA LEU A 109 2.03 3.86 16.46
C LEU A 109 2.75 5.10 15.90
N GLY A 110 3.71 5.65 16.65
CA GLY A 110 4.52 6.80 16.23
C GLY A 110 5.81 6.46 15.50
N LEU A 111 6.15 5.18 15.34
CA LEU A 111 7.41 4.80 14.66
C LEU A 111 7.27 4.88 13.14
N MET A 112 8.39 5.17 12.46
CA MET A 112 8.45 5.05 11.00
C MET A 112 8.28 3.58 10.61
N VAL A 113 7.41 3.33 9.64
CA VAL A 113 7.22 1.98 9.08
C VAL A 113 8.43 1.69 8.19
N PRO A 114 9.12 0.56 8.38
CA PRO A 114 10.25 0.20 7.54
C PRO A 114 9.84 0.00 6.08
N GLU A 115 10.65 0.49 5.14
CA GLU A 115 10.42 0.27 3.70
C GLU A 115 10.89 -1.12 3.23
N ARG A 116 11.92 -1.67 3.90
CA ARG A 116 12.48 -2.99 3.54
C ARG A 116 11.48 -4.09 3.88
N ILE A 117 11.09 -4.91 2.90
CA ILE A 117 9.98 -5.87 3.01
C ILE A 117 10.05 -6.80 4.21
N ASP A 118 11.23 -7.35 4.52
CA ASP A 118 11.46 -8.23 5.68
C ASP A 118 11.23 -7.50 7.01
N ARG A 119 11.69 -6.25 7.10
CA ARG A 119 11.47 -5.41 8.29
C ARG A 119 10.03 -4.95 8.39
N TRP A 120 9.40 -4.63 7.26
CA TRP A 120 7.98 -4.28 7.18
C TRP A 120 7.11 -5.45 7.65
N GLN A 121 7.32 -6.65 7.13
CA GLN A 121 6.55 -7.83 7.53
C GLN A 121 6.68 -8.10 9.03
N ASN A 122 7.89 -8.04 9.58
CA ASN A 122 8.11 -8.20 11.01
C ASN A 122 7.43 -7.10 11.83
N PHE A 123 7.45 -5.86 11.35
CA PHE A 123 6.77 -4.73 12.00
C PHE A 123 5.25 -4.94 12.05
N VAL A 124 4.64 -5.32 10.93
CA VAL A 124 3.19 -5.58 10.82
C VAL A 124 2.78 -6.82 11.61
N THR A 125 3.62 -7.86 11.62
CA THR A 125 3.41 -9.10 12.40
C THR A 125 3.26 -8.79 13.88
N LEU A 126 4.24 -8.08 14.45
CA LEU A 126 4.22 -7.71 15.87
C LEU A 126 3.02 -6.83 16.22
N PHE A 127 2.59 -5.97 15.29
CA PHE A 127 1.40 -5.13 15.48
C PHE A 127 0.12 -5.97 15.58
N TYR A 128 -0.09 -6.93 14.68
CA TYR A 128 -1.27 -7.80 14.73
C TYR A 128 -1.22 -8.81 15.89
N GLU A 129 -0.05 -9.36 16.22
CA GLU A 129 0.13 -10.23 17.40
C GLU A 129 -0.26 -9.50 18.67
N ALA A 130 0.22 -8.27 18.86
CA ALA A 130 -0.16 -7.42 19.98
C ALA A 130 -1.68 -7.23 20.09
N LEU A 131 -2.37 -6.99 18.97
CA LEU A 131 -3.84 -6.87 18.95
C LEU A 131 -4.56 -8.19 19.25
N LEU A 132 -4.01 -9.33 18.84
CA LEU A 132 -4.59 -10.64 19.11
C LEU A 132 -4.40 -11.07 20.57
N GLU A 133 -3.21 -10.85 21.12
CA GLU A 133 -2.82 -11.24 22.48
C GLU A 133 -3.45 -10.35 23.55
N HIS A 134 -3.65 -9.06 23.26
CA HIS A 134 -4.11 -8.08 24.25
C HIS A 134 -5.47 -7.47 23.88
N PRO A 135 -6.59 -8.01 24.42
CA PRO A 135 -7.93 -7.49 24.14
C PRO A 135 -8.12 -6.01 24.46
N MET A 136 -7.35 -5.45 25.40
CA MET A 136 -7.39 -4.02 25.74
C MET A 136 -7.00 -3.11 24.56
N TRP A 137 -6.15 -3.59 23.64
CA TRP A 137 -5.76 -2.84 22.44
C TRP A 137 -6.70 -3.07 21.26
N ARG A 138 -7.31 -4.26 21.19
CA ARG A 138 -8.23 -4.63 20.11
C ARG A 138 -9.66 -4.14 20.29
N LYS A 139 -10.23 -4.27 21.50
CA LYS A 139 -11.63 -3.88 21.77
C LYS A 139 -11.95 -2.44 21.33
N PRO A 140 -11.07 -1.45 21.55
CA PRO A 140 -11.30 -0.08 21.05
C PRO A 140 -11.41 0.06 19.52
N LEU A 141 -10.94 -0.93 18.75
CA LEU A 141 -11.01 -0.94 17.28
C LEU A 141 -12.29 -1.61 16.74
N GLU A 142 -13.01 -2.37 17.57
CA GLU A 142 -14.25 -3.08 17.17
C GLU A 142 -15.33 -2.16 16.59
N PRO A 143 -15.57 -0.94 17.13
CA PRO A 143 -16.55 -0.01 16.54
C PRO A 143 -16.23 0.41 15.09
N PHE A 144 -14.99 0.20 14.65
CA PHE A 144 -14.55 0.45 13.27
C PHE A 144 -14.59 -0.83 12.40
N GLY A 145 -15.09 -1.94 12.94
CA GLY A 145 -15.21 -3.23 12.26
C GLY A 145 -14.00 -4.16 12.41
N TYR A 146 -13.01 -3.80 13.23
CA TYR A 146 -11.83 -4.63 13.46
C TYR A 146 -12.03 -5.55 14.67
N THR A 147 -12.83 -6.60 14.47
CA THR A 147 -13.08 -7.64 15.48
C THR A 147 -11.87 -8.58 15.61
N HIS A 148 -11.93 -9.50 16.58
CA HIS A 148 -10.90 -10.53 16.74
C HIS A 148 -10.74 -11.37 15.47
N GLU A 149 -11.86 -11.75 14.87
CA GLU A 149 -11.92 -12.55 13.65
C GLU A 149 -11.28 -11.80 12.48
N VAL A 150 -11.60 -10.51 12.32
CA VAL A 150 -11.02 -9.67 11.27
C VAL A 150 -9.51 -9.49 11.45
N ILE A 151 -9.05 -9.15 12.66
CA ILE A 151 -7.61 -9.01 12.92
C ILE A 151 -6.88 -10.33 12.70
N ASN A 152 -7.46 -11.46 13.12
CA ASN A 152 -6.88 -12.77 12.89
C ASN A 152 -6.82 -13.11 11.39
N GLN A 153 -7.86 -12.79 10.62
CA GLN A 153 -7.86 -12.95 9.16
C GLN A 153 -6.71 -12.15 8.51
N LEU A 154 -6.54 -10.88 8.88
CA LEU A 154 -5.44 -10.04 8.37
C LEU A 154 -4.06 -10.59 8.75
N TYR A 155 -3.94 -11.13 9.96
CA TYR A 155 -2.72 -11.81 10.42
C TYR A 155 -2.42 -13.07 9.60
N GLN A 156 -3.44 -13.89 9.28
CA GLN A 156 -3.26 -15.08 8.45
C GLN A 156 -2.86 -14.72 7.01
N GLN A 157 -3.44 -13.67 6.42
CA GLN A 157 -3.03 -13.16 5.10
C GLN A 157 -1.56 -12.73 5.09
N LEU A 158 -1.07 -12.10 6.17
CA LEU A 158 0.34 -11.76 6.30
C LEU A 158 1.25 -13.01 6.38
N ASN A 159 0.80 -14.07 7.04
CA ASN A 159 1.53 -15.33 7.10
C ASN A 159 1.56 -16.05 5.74
N GLU A 160 0.46 -16.00 4.99
CA GLU A 160 0.42 -16.48 3.61
C GLU A 160 1.41 -15.72 2.72
N LEU A 161 1.52 -14.40 2.87
CA LEU A 161 2.52 -13.60 2.16
C LEU A 161 3.95 -14.04 2.46
N LYS A 162 4.26 -14.37 3.73
CA LYS A 162 5.58 -14.90 4.13
C LYS A 162 5.84 -16.28 3.50
N ASN A 163 4.82 -17.12 3.41
CA ASN A 163 4.94 -18.45 2.78
C ASN A 163 5.19 -18.33 1.28
N LEU A 164 4.46 -17.44 0.58
CA LEU A 164 4.69 -17.14 -0.83
C LEU A 164 6.09 -16.56 -1.06
N GLN A 165 6.54 -15.67 -0.18
CA GLN A 165 7.91 -15.17 -0.22
C GLN A 165 8.93 -16.29 -0.14
N ALA A 166 8.81 -17.19 0.85
CA ALA A 166 9.73 -18.31 1.03
C ALA A 166 9.75 -19.23 -0.21
N ALA A 167 8.59 -19.48 -0.83
CA ALA A 167 8.47 -20.30 -2.03
C ALA A 167 9.13 -19.69 -3.28
N MET A 168 9.35 -18.38 -3.32
CA MET A 168 9.99 -17.69 -4.44
C MET A 168 11.50 -17.44 -4.24
N LEU A 169 12.05 -17.78 -3.07
CA LEU A 169 13.49 -17.63 -2.86
C LEU A 169 14.27 -18.65 -3.69
N THR A 170 15.41 -18.23 -4.22
CA THR A 170 16.38 -19.12 -4.86
C THR A 170 17.07 -20.00 -3.82
N GLU A 171 17.90 -20.96 -4.25
CA GLU A 171 18.71 -21.82 -3.36
C GLU A 171 19.59 -21.00 -2.40
N ASP A 172 20.02 -19.81 -2.84
CA ASP A 172 20.80 -18.85 -2.04
C ASP A 172 19.94 -18.02 -1.07
N GLY A 173 18.64 -18.29 -0.97
CA GLY A 173 17.72 -17.57 -0.09
C GLY A 173 17.42 -16.14 -0.54
N VAL A 174 17.70 -15.79 -1.79
CA VAL A 174 17.43 -14.45 -2.35
C VAL A 174 16.35 -14.52 -3.43
N PHE A 175 15.56 -13.45 -3.55
CA PHE A 175 14.64 -13.33 -4.68
C PHE A 175 15.41 -13.24 -6.01
N PRO A 176 14.81 -13.73 -7.11
CA PRO A 176 15.34 -13.50 -8.45
C PRO A 176 15.61 -12.01 -8.70
N LYS A 177 16.72 -11.69 -9.39
CA LYS A 177 17.11 -10.30 -9.69
C LYS A 177 16.01 -9.52 -10.41
N SER A 178 15.26 -10.19 -11.27
CA SER A 178 14.14 -9.62 -12.00
C SER A 178 13.00 -9.20 -11.07
N LEU A 179 12.66 -10.04 -10.10
CA LEU A 179 11.64 -9.77 -9.08
C LEU A 179 12.10 -8.66 -8.12
N LEU A 180 13.38 -8.62 -7.74
CA LEU A 180 13.95 -7.52 -6.96
C LEU A 180 13.82 -6.18 -7.72
N ARG A 181 14.14 -6.17 -9.02
CA ARG A 181 14.03 -4.97 -9.87
C ARG A 181 12.59 -4.50 -10.01
N LEU A 182 11.66 -5.43 -10.24
CA LEU A 182 10.22 -5.13 -10.32
C LEU A 182 9.71 -4.54 -9.00
N ASN A 183 10.00 -5.20 -7.87
CA ASN A 183 9.60 -4.69 -6.55
C ASN A 183 10.14 -3.29 -6.26
N ALA A 184 11.41 -3.02 -6.59
CA ALA A 184 12.00 -1.71 -6.39
C ALA A 184 11.33 -0.61 -7.24
N LYS A 185 10.91 -0.93 -8.47
CA LYS A 185 10.18 0.02 -9.33
C LYS A 185 8.75 0.22 -8.88
N LEU A 186 8.07 -0.85 -8.46
CA LEU A 186 6.73 -0.76 -7.87
C LEU A 186 6.71 0.09 -6.61
N GLU A 187 7.68 -0.09 -5.71
CA GLU A 187 7.74 0.70 -4.48
C GLU A 187 7.96 2.19 -4.79
N LYS A 188 8.79 2.50 -5.79
CA LYS A 188 8.97 3.88 -6.27
C LYS A 188 7.68 4.47 -6.84
N LEU A 189 6.99 3.73 -7.70
CA LEU A 189 5.71 4.17 -8.29
C LEU A 189 4.65 4.37 -7.20
N LYS A 190 4.57 3.45 -6.25
CA LYS A 190 3.66 3.51 -5.11
C LYS A 190 3.94 4.71 -4.22
N ASN A 191 5.19 4.95 -3.85
CA ASN A 191 5.57 6.10 -3.03
C ASN A 191 5.24 7.41 -3.75
N TRP A 192 5.55 7.49 -5.04
CA TRP A 192 5.16 8.64 -5.87
C TRP A 192 3.65 8.90 -5.83
N CYS A 193 2.82 7.85 -5.98
CA CYS A 193 1.36 7.99 -5.95
C CYS A 193 0.81 8.30 -4.56
N ASN A 194 1.44 7.78 -3.50
CA ASN A 194 1.06 8.08 -2.11
C ASN A 194 1.36 9.54 -1.77
N ASP A 195 2.55 10.03 -2.11
CA ASP A 195 2.95 11.42 -1.86
C ASP A 195 1.96 12.38 -2.54
N LEU A 196 1.55 12.07 -3.77
CA LEU A 196 0.57 12.87 -4.49
C LEU A 196 -0.84 12.77 -3.87
N SER A 197 -1.27 11.57 -3.49
CA SER A 197 -2.56 11.33 -2.81
C SER A 197 -2.65 11.99 -1.43
N GLU A 198 -1.53 12.17 -0.74
CA GLU A 198 -1.45 12.88 0.54
C GLU A 198 -1.37 14.39 0.37
N LEU A 199 -0.71 14.88 -0.68
CA LEU A 199 -0.55 16.30 -0.97
C LEU A 199 -1.84 16.93 -1.51
N VAL A 200 -2.52 16.29 -2.46
CA VAL A 200 -3.69 16.86 -3.14
C VAL A 200 -4.80 17.33 -2.17
N PRO A 201 -5.17 16.58 -1.12
CA PRO A 201 -6.18 17.03 -0.15
C PRO A 201 -5.76 18.25 0.68
N LEU A 202 -4.46 18.54 0.78
CA LEU A 202 -3.96 19.73 1.46
C LEU A 202 -4.01 20.97 0.57
N LEU A 203 -4.09 20.78 -0.75
CA LEU A 203 -4.05 21.84 -1.76
C LEU A 203 -5.43 22.17 -2.34
N CYS A 204 -6.41 21.30 -2.14
CA CYS A 204 -7.74 21.40 -2.70
C CYS A 204 -8.77 21.80 -1.62
N GLU A 205 -9.68 22.71 -1.96
CA GLU A 205 -10.73 23.19 -1.07
C GLU A 205 -11.98 22.31 -1.17
N GLU A 206 -12.99 22.53 -0.31
CA GLU A 206 -14.21 21.69 -0.26
C GLU A 206 -14.98 21.63 -1.59
N ASP A 207 -14.90 22.68 -2.42
CA ASP A 207 -15.51 22.75 -3.74
C ASP A 207 -14.81 21.84 -4.78
N ASP A 208 -13.59 21.39 -4.48
CA ASP A 208 -12.79 20.52 -5.35
C ASP A 208 -12.95 19.02 -5.03
N ASN A 209 -13.88 18.66 -4.14
CA ASN A 209 -14.06 17.29 -3.66
C ASN A 209 -14.23 16.25 -4.79
N HIS A 210 -14.85 16.61 -5.91
CA HIS A 210 -14.99 15.70 -7.05
C HIS A 210 -13.64 15.38 -7.73
N TYR A 211 -12.70 16.34 -7.73
CA TYR A 211 -11.34 16.14 -8.24
C TYR A 211 -10.51 15.30 -7.28
N ILE A 212 -10.74 15.48 -5.98
CA ILE A 212 -10.09 14.72 -4.91
C ILE A 212 -10.49 13.24 -4.97
N GLU A 213 -11.78 12.93 -5.20
CA GLU A 213 -12.25 11.54 -5.35
C GLU A 213 -11.56 10.79 -6.49
N ASN A 214 -11.25 11.49 -7.58
CA ASN A 214 -10.57 10.94 -8.75
C ASN A 214 -9.06 10.69 -8.54
N ILE A 215 -8.44 11.29 -7.52
CA ILE A 215 -7.00 11.15 -7.22
C ILE A 215 -6.74 10.27 -5.99
N ILE A 216 -7.67 10.16 -5.04
CA ILE A 216 -7.43 9.42 -3.79
C ILE A 216 -7.68 7.91 -3.92
N ARG A 217 -8.58 7.47 -4.81
CA ARG A 217 -9.04 6.08 -4.81
C ARG A 217 -8.32 5.25 -5.88
N ILE A 218 -7.38 4.42 -5.44
CA ILE A 218 -7.24 3.10 -6.06
C ILE A 218 -8.56 2.41 -5.74
N GLU A 219 -9.43 2.29 -6.74
CA GLU A 219 -10.80 1.78 -6.56
C GLU A 219 -10.73 0.44 -5.79
N GLU A 220 -11.21 0.46 -4.54
CA GLU A 220 -11.67 -0.73 -3.84
C GLU A 220 -12.76 -1.32 -4.73
N ALA A 221 -12.48 -2.43 -5.43
CA ALA A 221 -13.47 -3.15 -6.21
C ALA A 221 -14.60 -3.71 -5.33
#